data_AF-A0A838R5H6-F1
#
_entry.id   AF-A0A838R5H6-F1
#
_cell.length_a   1.000
_cell.length_b   1.000
_cell.length_c   1.000
_cell.angle_alpha   90.00
_cell.angle_beta   90.00
_cell.angle_gamma   90.00
#
_symmetry.space_group_name_H-M   'P 1'
#
loop_
_entity.id
_entity.type
_entity.pdbx_description
1 polymer ?
#
loop_
_entity_poly.entity_id
_entity_poly.type
_entity_poly.pdbx_seq_one_letter_code
_entity_poly.pdbx_strand_id
1 'polypeptide(L)' 'MPEVQMALTAYSQIPIRFVEVELASALELADRFGLYAYDAYLVACARRQRAPLLTLDARLGRAASEAGVKLFEVPV' A
#
# COMPACT_ATOMS: atom_id res chain seq x y z
N MET A 1 27.43 -11.07 5.92
CA MET A 1 26.64 -9.96 5.39
C MET A 1 26.23 -9.01 6.52
N PRO A 2 27.17 -8.27 7.13
CA PRO A 2 26.86 -7.35 8.25
C PRO A 2 25.77 -6.33 7.91
N GLU A 3 25.76 -5.82 6.69
CA GLU A 3 24.84 -4.80 6.18
C GLU A 3 23.40 -5.34 6.14
N VAL A 4 23.20 -6.60 5.76
CA VAL A 4 21.88 -7.26 5.76
C VAL A 4 21.32 -7.34 7.18
N GLN A 5 22.16 -7.71 8.15
CA GLN A 5 21.75 -7.81 9.54
C GLN A 5 21.40 -6.43 10.13
N MET A 6 22.17 -5.39 9.76
CA MET A 6 21.86 -4.01 10.12
C MET A 6 20.52 -3.56 9.54
N ALA A 7 20.25 -3.84 8.26
CA ALA A 7 18.99 -3.49 7.62
C ALA A 7 17.79 -4.18 8.29
N LEU A 8 17.89 -5.46 8.61
CA LEU A 8 16.83 -6.20 9.31
C LEU A 8 16.58 -5.65 10.73
N THR A 9 17.65 -5.28 11.44
CA THR A 9 17.55 -4.68 12.78
C THR A 9 16.88 -3.30 12.72
N ALA A 10 17.17 -2.50 11.70
CA ALA A 10 16.50 -1.21 11.51
C ALA A 10 15.03 -1.40 11.11
N TYR A 11 14.72 -2.34 10.22
CA TYR A 11 13.35 -2.63 9.79
C TYR A 11 12.46 -3.08 10.94
N SER A 12 12.98 -3.92 11.85
CA SER A 12 12.21 -4.42 13.00
C SER A 12 11.86 -3.35 14.04
N GLN A 13 12.53 -2.20 14.01
CA GLN A 13 12.22 -1.05 14.88
C GLN A 13 11.03 -0.22 14.36
N ILE A 14 10.58 -0.45 13.12
CA ILE A 14 9.45 0.29 12.54
C ILE A 14 8.15 -0.22 13.19
N PRO A 15 7.38 0.62 13.90
CA PRO A 15 6.18 0.19 14.59
C PRO A 15 5.08 -0.19 13.59
N ILE A 16 4.51 -1.39 13.76
CA ILE A 16 3.41 -1.88 12.95
C ILE A 16 2.09 -1.51 13.63
N ARG A 17 1.21 -0.82 12.89
CA ARG A 17 -0.18 -0.60 13.29
C ARG A 17 -1.08 -1.53 12.48
N PHE A 18 -1.74 -2.46 13.16
CA PHE A 18 -2.80 -3.25 12.55
C PHE A 18 -4.06 -2.40 12.39
N VAL A 19 -4.69 -2.51 11.23
CA VAL A 19 -5.94 -1.85 10.90
C VAL A 19 -6.87 -2.85 10.25
N GLU A 20 -8.17 -2.72 10.52
CA GLU A 20 -9.17 -3.53 9.83
C GLU A 20 -9.28 -3.12 8.36
N VAL A 21 -9.49 -4.12 7.51
CA VAL A 21 -9.76 -3.92 6.10
C VAL A 21 -11.23 -3.58 5.92
N GLU A 22 -11.53 -2.46 5.28
CA GLU A 22 -12.89 -2.09 4.88
C GLU A 22 -13.24 -2.91 3.62
N LEU A 23 -13.74 -4.13 3.84
CA LEU A 23 -13.86 -5.15 2.80
C LEU A 23 -14.83 -4.72 1.69
N ALA A 24 -15.93 -4.04 2.04
CA ALA A 24 -16.89 -3.55 1.06
C ALA A 24 -16.23 -2.57 0.09
N SER A 25 -15.61 -1.49 0.61
CA SER A 25 -14.88 -0.54 -0.25
C SER A 25 -13.74 -1.20 -1.01
N ALA A 26 -13.05 -2.19 -0.45
CA ALA A 26 -11.97 -2.85 -1.16
C ALA A 26 -12.48 -3.69 -2.35
N LEU A 27 -13.58 -4.41 -2.19
CA LEU A 27 -14.17 -5.18 -3.29
C LEU A 27 -14.72 -4.27 -4.38
N GLU A 28 -15.31 -3.13 -4.03
CA GLU A 28 -15.71 -2.10 -5.01
C GLU A 28 -14.51 -1.57 -5.80
N LEU A 29 -13.39 -1.30 -5.12
CA LEU A 29 -12.15 -0.85 -5.77
C LEU A 29 -11.55 -1.96 -6.65
N ALA A 30 -11.62 -3.22 -6.20
CA ALA A 30 -11.13 -4.36 -6.95
C ALA A 30 -11.88 -4.54 -8.27
N ASP A 31 -13.22 -4.47 -8.23
CA ASP A 31 -14.06 -4.52 -9.43
C ASP A 31 -13.79 -3.31 -10.34
N ARG A 32 -13.82 -2.10 -9.79
CA ARG A 32 -13.67 -0.85 -10.55
C ARG A 32 -12.33 -0.75 -11.29
N PHE A 33 -11.24 -1.14 -10.65
CA PHE A 33 -9.89 -1.01 -11.21
C PHE A 33 -9.31 -2.33 -11.73
N GLY A 34 -10.12 -3.40 -11.71
CA GLY A 34 -9.70 -4.75 -12.05
C GLY A 34 -8.50 -5.22 -11.22
N LEU A 35 -8.44 -4.91 -9.93
CA LEU A 35 -7.35 -5.33 -9.05
C LEU A 35 -7.63 -6.70 -8.43
N TYR A 36 -6.57 -7.38 -8.01
CA TYR A 36 -6.75 -8.44 -7.03
C TYR A 36 -7.26 -7.85 -5.71
N ALA A 37 -8.03 -8.64 -4.95
CA ALA A 37 -8.60 -8.17 -3.69
C ALA A 37 -7.52 -7.64 -2.72
N TYR A 38 -6.34 -8.28 -2.67
CA TYR A 38 -5.26 -7.85 -1.78
C TYR A 38 -4.67 -6.49 -2.16
N ASP A 39 -4.51 -6.20 -3.46
CA ASP A 39 -4.07 -4.90 -3.96
C ASP A 39 -5.09 -3.81 -3.59
N ALA A 40 -6.38 -4.13 -3.72
CA ALA A 40 -7.45 -3.22 -3.36
C ALA A 40 -7.52 -2.95 -1.84
N TYR A 41 -7.09 -3.89 -0.99
CA TYR A 41 -6.95 -3.64 0.47
C TYR A 41 -5.95 -2.52 0.75
N LEU A 42 -4.84 -2.46 0.00
CA LEU A 42 -3.83 -1.41 0.15
C LEU A 42 -4.39 -0.05 -0.23
N VAL A 43 -5.11 0.04 -1.36
CA VAL A 43 -5.75 1.29 -1.80
C VAL A 43 -6.83 1.75 -0.81
N ALA A 44 -7.71 0.84 -0.37
CA ALA A 44 -8.75 1.12 0.61
C ALA A 44 -8.17 1.62 1.94
N CYS A 45 -7.10 0.95 2.42
CA CYS A 45 -6.38 1.32 3.62
C CYS A 45 -5.75 2.71 3.51
N ALA A 46 -4.99 2.96 2.44
CA ALA A 46 -4.32 4.24 2.22
C ALA A 46 -5.34 5.39 2.11
N ARG A 47 -6.45 5.18 1.39
CA ARG A 47 -7.54 6.16 1.27
C ARG A 47 -8.18 6.46 2.63
N ARG A 48 -8.52 5.43 3.41
CA ARG A 48 -9.14 5.58 4.74
C ARG A 48 -8.22 6.33 5.71
N GLN A 49 -6.94 6.02 5.69
CA GLN A 49 -5.95 6.64 6.59
C GLN A 49 -5.43 7.99 6.07
N ARG A 50 -5.85 8.42 4.86
CA ARG A 50 -5.30 9.58 4.15
C ARG A 50 -3.77 9.52 4.06
N ALA A 51 -3.24 8.31 3.93
CA ALA A 51 -1.82 8.04 3.88
C ALA A 51 -1.38 7.88 2.42
N PRO A 52 -0.14 8.27 2.07
CA PRO A 52 0.40 7.95 0.76
C PRO A 52 0.65 6.44 0.63
N LEU A 53 0.51 5.92 -0.58
CA LEU A 53 0.86 4.54 -0.91
C LEU A 53 2.25 4.49 -1.54
N LEU A 54 3.13 3.69 -0.94
CA LEU A 54 4.44 3.33 -1.48
C LEU A 54 4.32 1.96 -2.15
N THR A 55 4.64 1.87 -3.45
CA THR A 55 4.63 0.61 -4.19
C THR A 55 5.60 0.66 -5.37
N LEU A 56 6.17 -0.50 -5.72
CA LEU A 56 6.92 -0.71 -6.96
C LEU A 56 6.02 -1.27 -8.09
N ASP A 57 4.79 -1.65 -7.76
CA ASP A 57 3.80 -2.11 -8.74
C ASP A 57 3.13 -0.91 -9.42
N ALA A 58 3.43 -0.73 -10.70
CA ALA A 58 2.89 0.37 -11.50
C ALA A 58 1.37 0.29 -11.73
N ARG A 59 0.78 -0.92 -11.76
CA ARG A 59 -0.67 -1.10 -11.91
C ARG A 59 -1.38 -0.67 -10.64
N LEU A 60 -0.88 -1.09 -9.47
CA LEU A 60 -1.40 -0.67 -8.18
C LEU A 60 -1.23 0.84 -7.98
N GLY A 61 -0.07 1.39 -8.36
CA GLY A 61 0.19 2.83 -8.30
C GLY A 61 -0.83 3.64 -9.11
N ARG A 62 -1.10 3.25 -10.37
CA ARG A 62 -2.12 3.91 -11.20
C ARG A 62 -3.51 3.86 -10.56
N ALA A 63 -3.95 2.68 -10.12
CA ALA A 63 -5.25 2.52 -9.48
C ALA A 63 -5.39 3.35 -8.19
N ALA A 64 -4.32 3.42 -7.38
CA ALA A 64 -4.30 4.23 -6.17
C ALA A 64 -4.39 5.73 -6.50
N SER A 65 -3.64 6.21 -7.50
CA SER A 65 -3.69 7.60 -7.96
C SER A 65 -5.09 7.97 -8.47
N GLU A 66 -5.70 7.13 -9.30
CA GLU A 66 -7.07 7.31 -9.79
C GLU A 66 -8.12 7.26 -8.66
N ALA A 67 -7.86 6.51 -7.58
CA ALA A 67 -8.68 6.47 -6.38
C ALA A 67 -8.44 7.67 -5.43
N GLY A 68 -7.61 8.65 -5.82
CA GLY A 68 -7.30 9.85 -5.03
C GLY A 68 -6.29 9.64 -3.91
N VAL A 69 -5.52 8.53 -3.94
CA VAL A 69 -4.45 8.25 -2.99
C VAL A 69 -3.13 8.82 -3.51
N LYS A 70 -2.43 9.59 -2.67
CA LYS A 70 -1.11 10.12 -3.00
C LYS A 70 -0.11 8.96 -3.14
N LEU A 71 0.74 8.99 -4.17
CA LEU A 71 1.84 8.04 -4.30
C LEU A 71 3.11 8.58 -3.67
N PHE A 72 3.92 7.67 -3.12
CA PHE A 72 5.31 7.93 -2.75
C PHE A 72 6.22 7.20 -3.74
N GLU A 73 6.89 7.95 -4.62
CA GLU A 73 7.85 7.39 -5.57
C GLU A 73 9.19 7.20 -4.88
N VAL A 74 9.80 6.02 -5.07
CA VAL A 74 11.21 5.81 -4.74
C VAL A 74 11.97 6.03 -6.05
N PRO A 75 12.74 7.13 -6.18
CA PRO A 75 13.60 7.30 -7.34
C PRO A 75 14.61 6.15 -7.38
N VAL A 76 14.64 5.46 -8.51
CA VAL A 76 15.64 4.45 -8.85
C VAL A 76 16.91 5.10 -9.39
#